data_AF-A0A845PQC1-F1
#
_entry.id   AF-A0A845PQC1-F1
#
_cell.length_a   1.000
_cell.length_b   1.000
_cell.length_c   1.000
_cell.angle_alpha   90.00
_cell.angle_beta   90.00
_cell.angle_gamma   90.00
#
_symmetry.space_group_name_H-M   'P 1'
#
loop_
_entity.id
_entity.type
_entity.pdbx_description
1 polymer ?
#
loop_
_entity_poly.entity_id
_entity_poly.type
_entity_poly.pdbx_seq_one_letter_code
_entity_poly.pdbx_strand_id
1 'polypeptide(L)' 'WRNRPLETVYPFVFLYCMFFKVRVNGAVETRAIYNILGVDIAGKKDVLGLYSSENEGSNSGLEFSLI' A
#
# COMPACT_ATOMS: atom_id res chain seq x y z
N TRP A 1 5.37 7.61 -11.13
CA TRP A 1 6.03 7.28 -9.86
C TRP A 1 6.30 5.77 -9.73
N ARG A 2 5.46 4.94 -10.34
CA ARG A 2 5.56 3.49 -10.55
C ARG A 2 6.97 2.93 -10.80
N ASN A 3 7.57 3.21 -11.96
CA ASN A 3 8.85 2.63 -12.37
C ASN A 3 10.08 3.45 -11.95
N ARG A 4 10.06 4.04 -10.75
CA ARG A 4 11.22 4.77 -10.23
C ARG A 4 12.21 3.80 -9.59
N PRO A 5 13.53 3.92 -9.81
CA PRO A 5 14.49 3.22 -8.96
C PRO A 5 14.33 3.70 -7.50
N LEU A 6 14.05 2.76 -6.61
CA LEU A 6 14.05 2.99 -5.16
C LEU A 6 15.50 3.07 -4.67
N GLU A 7 15.73 3.88 -3.65
CA GLU A 7 17.04 3.93 -2.99
C GLU A 7 17.30 2.64 -2.23
N THR A 8 18.59 2.31 -2.03
CA THR A 8 18.98 1.07 -1.35
C THR A 8 18.60 1.09 0.14
N VAL A 9 18.50 2.27 0.76
CA VAL A 9 18.30 2.42 2.21
C VAL A 9 17.26 3.50 2.51
N TYR A 10 16.24 3.13 3.28
CA TYR A 10 15.24 4.01 3.86
C TYR A 10 15.31 3.93 5.40
N PRO A 11 15.97 4.88 6.08
CA PRO A 11 16.09 4.86 7.55
C PRO A 11 14.75 4.90 8.29
N PHE A 12 13.72 5.49 7.69
CA PHE A 12 12.37 5.50 8.26
C PHE A 12 11.36 4.95 7.27
N VAL A 13 10.47 4.09 7.76
CA VAL A 13 9.36 3.52 6.98
C VAL A 13 8.08 3.68 7.78
N PHE A 14 7.05 4.20 7.13
CA PHE A 14 5.72 4.38 7.67
C PHE A 14 4.74 3.46 6.94
N LEU A 15 3.95 2.73 7.72
CA LEU A 15 2.87 1.90 7.20
C LEU A 15 1.54 2.55 7.60
N TYR A 16 0.71 2.88 6.62
CA TYR A 16 -0.63 3.40 6.83
C TYR A 16 -1.66 2.42 6.29
N CYS A 17 -2.66 2.07 7.10
CA CYS A 17 -3.82 1.30 6.65
C CYS A 17 -5.04 2.23 6.60
N MET A 18 -5.72 2.25 5.47
CA MET A 18 -6.95 3.02 5.26
C MET A 18 -8.03 2.08 4.72
N PHE A 19 -9.23 2.16 5.31
CA PHE A 19 -10.38 1.38 4.85
C PHE A 19 -11.24 2.23 3.92
N PHE A 20 -11.50 1.71 2.72
CA PHE A 20 -12.34 2.36 1.72
C PHE A 20 -13.54 1.49 1.42
N LYS A 21 -14.71 2.12 1.29
CA LYS A 21 -15.90 1.47 0.74
C LYS A 21 -15.87 1.59 -0.76
N VAL A 22 -15.76 0.46 -1.45
CA VAL A 22 -15.80 0.39 -2.91
C VAL A 22 -17.05 -0.35 -3.34
N ARG A 23 -17.58 -0.01 -4.51
CA ARG A 23 -18.75 -0.68 -5.07
C ARG A 23 -18.29 -1.61 -6.19
N VAL A 24 -18.41 -2.92 -5.97
CA VAL A 24 -18.03 -3.96 -6.94
C VAL A 24 -19.27 -4.78 -7.24
N ASN A 25 -19.59 -4.93 -8.53
CA ASN A 25 -20.76 -5.69 -9.00
C ASN A 25 -22.09 -5.31 -8.31
N GLY A 26 -22.26 -4.02 -7.97
CA GLY A 26 -23.47 -3.48 -7.34
C GLY A 26 -23.49 -3.58 -5.81
N ALA A 27 -22.65 -4.43 -5.19
CA ALA A 27 -22.47 -4.55 -3.75
C ALA A 27 -21.40 -3.56 -3.24
N VAL A 28 -21.58 -3.06 -2.02
CA VAL A 28 -20.58 -2.22 -1.35
C VAL A 28 -19.73 -3.11 -0.46
N GLU A 29 -18.43 -3.15 -0.76
CA GLU A 29 -17.43 -3.90 -0.02
C GLU A 29 -16.48 -2.93 0.67
N THR A 30 -16.06 -3.26 1.90
CA THR A 30 -14.97 -2.53 2.57
C THR A 30 -13.65 -3.20 2.18
N ARG A 31 -12.73 -2.43 1.62
CA ARG A 31 -11.37 -2.88 1.29
C ARG A 31 -10.34 -2.10 2.10
N ALA A 32 -9.32 -2.80 2.58
CA ALA A 32 -8.19 -2.18 3.27
C ALA A 32 -7.09 -1.90 2.25
N ILE A 33 -6.57 -0.67 2.25
CA ILE A 33 -5.40 -0.28 1.48
C ILE A 33 -4.28 0.04 2.45
N TYR A 34 -3.16 -0.66 2.28
CA TYR A 34 -1.92 -0.41 2.99
C TYR A 34 -0.98 0.40 2.11
N ASN A 35 -0.54 1.55 2.58
CA ASN A 35 0.47 2.38 1.92
C ASN A 35 1.76 2.33 2.71
N ILE A 36 2.87 2.03 2.03
CA ILE A 36 4.21 2.05 2.61
C ILE A 36 4.93 3.29 2.10
N LEU A 37 5.34 4.16 3.02
CA LEU A 37 6.09 5.37 2.74
C LEU A 37 7.48 5.27 3.38
N GLY A 38 8.53 5.43 2.59
CA GLY A 38 9.91 5.50 3.04
C GLY A 38 10.40 6.95 3.10
N VAL A 39 11.31 7.25 4.02
CA VAL A 39 12.13 8.47 4.01
C VAL A 39 13.57 8.07 3.79
N ASP A 40 14.19 8.60 2.74
CA ASP A 40 15.60 8.33 2.43
C ASP A 40 16.56 9.10 3.38
N ILE A 41 17.85 8.86 3.22
CA ILE A 41 18.89 9.52 4.03
C ILE A 41 18.93 11.04 3.79
N ALA A 42 18.48 11.50 2.62
CA ALA A 42 18.36 12.92 2.28
C ALA A 42 17.07 13.56 2.85
N GLY A 43 16.22 12.80 3.54
CA GLY A 43 14.96 13.27 4.10
C GLY A 43 13.81 13.34 3.09
N LYS A 44 13.97 12.77 1.90
CA LYS A 44 12.93 12.74 0.86
C LYS A 44 11.96 11.59 1.11
N LYS A 45 10.67 11.90 1.04
CA LYS A 45 9.57 10.95 1.19
C LYS A 45 9.24 10.28 -0.14
N ASP A 46 9.17 8.96 -0.12
CA ASP A 46 8.84 8.13 -1.27
C ASP A 46 7.76 7.10 -0.92
N VAL A 47 6.86 6.84 -1.87
CA VAL A 47 5.91 5.73 -1.76
C VAL A 47 6.64 4.47 -2.24
N LEU A 48 6.86 3.52 -1.33
CA LEU A 48 7.55 2.25 -1.62
C LEU A 48 6.59 1.20 -2.19
N GLY A 49 5.31 1.29 -1.84
CA GLY A 49 4.31 0.34 -2.30
C GLY A 49 2.91 0.63 -1.78
N LEU A 50 1.92 0.05 -2.44
CA LEU A 50 0.52 0.07 -2.03
C LEU A 50 -0.06 -1.34 -2.19
N TYR A 51 -0.78 -1.79 -1.18
CA TYR A 51 -1.33 -3.13 -1.11
C TYR A 51 -2.81 -3.02 -0.83
N SER A 52 -3.64 -3.74 -1.58
CA SER A 52 -5.07 -3.83 -1.32
C SER A 52 -5.35 -5.23 -0.78
N SER A 53 -6.05 -5.32 0.34
CA SER A 53 -6.65 -6.58 0.79
C SER A 53 -8.07 -6.68 0.26
N GLU A 54 -8.35 -7.73 -0.49
CA GLU A 54 -9.69 -8.02 -1.00
C GLU A 54 -10.57 -8.77 0.01
N ASN A 55 -10.05 -9.24 1.15
CA ASN A 55 -10.85 -10.02 2.08
C ASN A 55 -10.42 -9.93 3.56
N GLU A 56 -11.37 -9.72 4.47
CA GLU A 56 -11.17 -9.87 5.92
C GLU A 56 -11.40 -11.34 6.38
N GLY A 57 -11.27 -12.31 5.48
CA GLY A 57 -11.17 -13.72 5.84
C GLY A 57 -9.73 -14.06 6.21
N SER A 58 -9.51 -14.87 7.24
CA SER A 58 -8.23 -15.22 7.90
C SER A 58 -7.13 -15.85 7.03
N ASN A 59 -7.18 -15.66 5.72
CA ASN A 59 -6.18 -16.07 4.74
C ASN A 59 -6.15 -15.10 3.54
N SER A 60 -6.25 -13.78 3.79
CA SER A 60 -6.15 -12.78 2.73
C SER A 60 -4.72 -12.66 2.24
N GLY A 61 -4.45 -13.33 1.11
CA GLY A 61 -3.27 -13.04 0.31
C GLY A 61 -3.25 -11.54 -0.01
N LEU A 62 -2.16 -10.87 0.38
CA LEU A 62 -1.91 -9.51 -0.04
C LEU A 62 -1.80 -9.52 -1.57
N GLU A 63 -2.71 -8.86 -2.27
CA GLU A 63 -2.55 -8.69 -3.70
C GLU A 63 -1.55 -7.56 -3.94
N PHE A 64 -0.36 -7.96 -4.39
CA PHE A 64 0.74 -7.07 -4.70
C PHE A 64 0.46 -6.35 -6.01
N SER A 65 -0.28 -5.24 -5.96
CA SER A 65 -0.19 -4.24 -7.02
C SER A 65 1.06 -3.41 -6.74
N LEU A 66 2.24 -3.95 -7.09
CA LEU A 66 3.48 -3.17 -7.12
C LEU A 66 3.20 -1.96 -8.02
N ILE A 67 3.11 -0.80 -7.36
CA ILE A 67 2.93 0.45 -8.07
C ILE A 67 4.20 0.74 -8.83
#